data_AF-A0A4R3TBE0-F1
#
_entry.id   AF-A0A4R3TBE0-F1
#
_cell.length_a   1.000
_cell.length_b   1.000
_cell.length_c   1.000
_cell.angle_alpha   90.00
_cell.angle_beta   90.00
_cell.angle_gamma   90.00
#
_symmetry.space_group_name_H-M   'P 1'
#
loop_
_entity.id
_entity.type
_entity.pdbx_description
1 polymer ?
#
loop_
_entity_poly.entity_id
_entity_poly.type
_entity_poly.pdbx_seq_one_letter_code
_entity_poly.pdbx_strand_id
1 'polypeptide(L)'
;MRLFKWIGSVLVSVFLMVTAVTAKEEGYCVEGKVLDEKGHPVQGASFTLYQYGAVMKDAVITNAKGEWKITELPAGDYVLSQESSPYGYEMMEKPLAISLQQDKTLVVDTIRNAHMEGSVRIWLQDEKGKAIAKMSLQVLDEQNQRCCQGETNQEGMFMAEHLFLGNYRLAVLDEHLYKENEEGLRFTMTSKNHKQIQNIYFHLQKKSGNVSSSHDALYLFFGLCLIACGSIWWYLHYHGFQQLRKDFM
;
A
#
# COMPACT_ATOMS: atom_id res chain seq x y z
N MET A 1 -5.89 13.88 115.28
CA MET A 1 -6.14 12.61 114.53
C MET A 1 -7.43 12.79 113.75
N ARG A 2 -7.32 12.95 112.41
CA ARG A 2 -7.70 11.95 111.39
C ARG A 2 -9.23 11.80 111.28
N LEU A 3 -9.94 12.03 110.16
CA LEU A 3 -9.57 11.88 108.75
C LEU A 3 -10.36 12.87 107.86
N PHE A 4 -9.65 13.44 106.88
CA PHE A 4 -10.19 14.12 105.71
C PHE A 4 -10.77 13.05 104.76
N LYS A 5 -12.06 13.12 104.43
CA LYS A 5 -12.70 12.24 103.44
C LYS A 5 -12.48 12.85 102.05
N TRP A 6 -11.59 12.26 101.28
CA TRP A 6 -11.34 12.55 99.87
C TRP A 6 -12.34 11.74 99.03
N ILE A 7 -13.29 12.38 98.36
CA ILE A 7 -14.16 11.73 97.38
C ILE A 7 -13.54 12.00 96.02
N GLY A 8 -12.85 10.99 95.48
CA GLY A 8 -12.30 11.04 94.13
C GLY A 8 -13.43 11.05 93.11
N SER A 9 -13.50 12.09 92.29
CA SER A 9 -14.30 12.09 91.05
C SER A 9 -13.71 11.07 90.09
N VAL A 10 -14.53 10.11 89.67
CA VAL A 10 -14.21 9.13 88.63
C VAL A 10 -14.22 9.86 87.28
N LEU A 11 -13.04 10.00 86.67
CA LEU A 11 -12.88 10.36 85.27
C LEU A 11 -13.41 9.21 84.41
N VAL A 12 -14.60 9.36 83.84
CA VAL A 12 -15.07 8.47 82.78
C VAL A 12 -14.30 8.85 81.50
N SER A 13 -13.25 8.09 81.23
CA SER A 13 -12.48 8.19 79.99
C SER A 13 -13.37 7.82 78.81
N VAL A 14 -13.69 8.80 77.97
CA VAL A 14 -14.38 8.58 76.69
C VAL A 14 -13.32 8.07 75.70
N PHE A 15 -13.32 6.76 75.46
CA PHE A 15 -12.45 6.14 74.47
C PHE A 15 -13.09 6.31 73.08
N LEU A 16 -12.72 7.39 72.39
CA LEU A 16 -13.10 7.63 71.01
C LEU A 16 -12.27 6.68 70.12
N MET A 17 -12.84 5.55 69.71
CA MET A 17 -12.23 4.75 68.63
C MET A 17 -12.46 5.48 67.30
N VAL A 18 -11.46 6.26 66.88
CA VAL A 18 -11.40 6.74 65.50
C VAL A 18 -10.94 5.56 64.65
N THR A 19 -11.88 4.81 64.07
CA THR A 19 -11.57 3.93 62.95
C THR A 19 -11.19 4.82 61.77
N ALA A 20 -9.89 4.95 61.50
CA ALA A 20 -9.42 5.55 60.27
C ALA A 20 -9.95 4.68 59.11
N VAL A 21 -10.99 5.16 58.43
CA VAL A 21 -11.37 4.64 57.13
C VAL A 21 -10.30 5.18 56.17
N THR A 22 -9.29 4.37 55.89
CA THR A 22 -8.32 4.67 54.83
C THR A 22 -9.05 4.61 53.49
N ALA A 23 -9.48 5.77 53.00
CA ALA A 23 -9.93 5.91 51.63
C ALA A 23 -8.76 5.50 50.70
N LYS A 24 -8.97 4.50 49.84
CA LYS A 24 -8.03 4.15 48.77
C LYS A 24 -7.88 5.41 47.91
N GLU A 25 -6.72 6.04 47.91
CA GLU A 25 -6.47 7.14 46.97
C GLU A 25 -6.64 6.58 45.56
N GLU A 26 -7.58 7.16 44.81
CA GLU A 26 -7.77 6.83 43.41
C GLU A 26 -6.48 7.21 42.67
N GLY A 27 -5.79 6.21 42.13
CA GLY A 27 -4.57 6.44 41.35
C GLY A 27 -4.84 7.26 40.09
N TYR A 28 -3.78 7.82 39.54
CA TYR A 28 -3.79 8.61 38.33
C TYR A 28 -4.15 7.77 37.11
N CYS A 29 -4.67 8.45 36.09
CA CYS A 29 -5.07 7.89 34.81
C CYS A 29 -4.35 8.63 33.69
N VAL A 30 -3.90 7.88 32.68
CA VAL A 30 -3.41 8.43 31.43
C VAL A 30 -4.20 7.79 30.30
N GLU A 31 -4.72 8.62 29.41
CA GLU A 31 -5.42 8.16 28.23
C GLU A 31 -5.02 8.97 27.00
N GLY A 32 -5.24 8.40 25.83
CA GLY A 32 -4.91 9.06 24.57
C GLY A 32 -5.56 8.36 23.39
N LYS A 33 -5.28 8.90 22.20
CA LYS A 33 -5.74 8.35 20.93
C LYS A 33 -4.60 8.24 19.93
N VAL A 34 -4.68 7.25 19.07
CA VAL A 34 -3.83 7.07 17.90
C VAL A 34 -4.70 7.21 16.66
N LEU A 35 -4.36 8.19 15.81
CA LEU A 35 -5.06 8.45 14.55
C LEU A 35 -4.07 8.42 13.37
N ASP A 36 -4.57 8.13 12.18
CA ASP A 36 -3.82 8.23 10.93
C ASP A 36 -3.66 9.69 10.46
N GLU A 37 -3.02 9.89 9.31
CA GLU A 37 -2.84 11.21 8.69
C GLU A 37 -4.15 11.90 8.27
N LYS A 38 -5.25 11.14 8.13
CA LYS A 38 -6.60 11.62 7.78
C LYS A 38 -7.51 11.77 8.99
N GLY A 39 -7.05 11.39 10.19
CA GLY A 39 -7.83 11.43 11.42
C GLY A 39 -8.67 10.18 11.69
N HIS A 40 -8.49 9.10 10.93
CA HIS A 40 -9.14 7.82 11.24
C HIS A 40 -8.44 7.10 12.40
N PRO A 41 -9.17 6.34 13.21
CA PRO A 41 -8.61 5.61 14.34
C PRO A 41 -7.67 4.47 13.90
N VAL A 42 -6.53 4.36 14.57
CA VAL A 42 -5.59 3.24 14.39
C VAL A 42 -5.77 2.24 15.53
N GLN A 43 -6.45 1.13 15.24
CA GLN A 43 -6.68 0.03 16.19
C GLN A 43 -5.50 -0.95 16.18
N GLY A 44 -5.08 -1.43 17.35
CA GLY A 44 -4.04 -2.46 17.48
C GLY A 44 -2.62 -1.93 17.69
N ALA A 45 -2.44 -0.61 17.81
CA ALA A 45 -1.17 -0.02 18.24
C ALA A 45 -0.91 -0.40 19.71
N SER A 46 0.31 -0.87 20.02
CA SER A 46 0.66 -1.34 21.36
C SER A 46 1.66 -0.43 22.04
N PHE A 47 1.41 -0.11 23.31
CA PHE A 47 2.25 0.74 24.13
C PHE A 47 2.71 0.04 25.40
N THR A 48 3.88 0.47 25.87
CA THR A 48 4.42 0.13 27.19
C THR A 48 4.74 1.41 27.94
N LEU A 49 4.29 1.47 29.19
CA LEU A 49 4.58 2.55 30.12
C LEU A 49 5.71 2.12 31.04
N TYR A 50 6.76 2.93 31.11
CA TYR A 50 7.93 2.73 31.95
C TYR A 50 8.00 3.79 33.05
N GLN A 51 8.54 3.41 34.20
CA GLN A 51 8.96 4.34 35.27
C GLN A 51 10.36 3.95 35.73
N TYR A 52 11.30 4.90 35.70
CA TYR A 52 12.72 4.67 36.03
C TYR A 52 13.35 3.47 35.29
N GLY A 53 12.91 3.21 34.05
CA GLY A 53 13.37 2.09 33.23
C GLY A 53 12.71 0.74 33.51
N ALA A 54 11.86 0.64 34.54
CA ALA A 54 11.05 -0.55 34.82
C ALA A 54 9.71 -0.47 34.08
N VAL A 55 9.23 -1.62 33.57
CA VAL A 55 7.90 -1.74 32.96
C VAL A 55 6.85 -1.60 34.05
N MET A 56 5.99 -0.60 33.93
CA MET A 56 4.84 -0.39 34.82
C MET A 56 3.55 -0.93 34.24
N LYS A 57 3.36 -0.78 32.92
CA LYS A 57 2.25 -1.38 32.21
C LYS A 57 2.69 -1.76 30.81
N ASP A 58 2.44 -2.99 30.42
CA ASP A 58 2.73 -3.52 29.10
C ASP A 58 1.44 -3.75 28.30
N ALA A 59 1.62 -3.96 26.99
CA ALA A 59 0.57 -4.39 26.06
C ALA A 59 -0.72 -3.56 26.13
N VAL A 60 -0.60 -2.25 26.29
CA VAL A 60 -1.74 -1.34 26.24
C VAL A 60 -2.08 -1.12 24.77
N ILE A 61 -3.17 -1.74 24.31
CA ILE A 61 -3.54 -1.80 22.90
C ILE A 61 -4.69 -0.82 22.61
N THR A 62 -4.57 -0.09 21.50
CA THR A 62 -5.66 0.78 21.05
C THR A 62 -6.88 -0.01 20.60
N ASN A 63 -8.05 0.46 21.02
CA ASN A 63 -9.34 -0.13 20.63
C ASN A 63 -9.76 0.29 19.20
N ALA A 64 -10.97 -0.12 18.77
CA ALA A 64 -11.53 0.22 17.45
C ALA A 64 -11.72 1.73 17.19
N LYS A 65 -11.70 2.56 18.24
CA LYS A 65 -11.73 4.03 18.16
C LYS A 65 -10.34 4.65 18.25
N GLY A 66 -9.28 3.83 18.22
CA GLY A 66 -7.89 4.27 18.37
C GLY A 66 -7.55 4.71 19.79
N GLU A 67 -8.43 4.46 20.77
CA GLU A 67 -8.29 4.94 22.14
C GLU A 67 -7.54 3.93 23.00
N TRP A 68 -6.74 4.43 23.93
CA TRP A 68 -6.03 3.66 24.94
C TRP A 68 -6.12 4.35 26.31
N LYS A 69 -6.03 3.57 27.39
CA LYS A 69 -6.18 4.07 28.76
C LYS A 69 -5.42 3.21 29.76
N ILE A 70 -4.72 3.85 30.68
CA ILE A 70 -3.98 3.24 31.79
C ILE A 70 -4.48 3.90 33.08
N THR A 71 -4.88 3.10 34.07
CA THR A 71 -5.48 3.57 35.33
C THR A 71 -4.67 3.08 36.53
N GLU A 72 -4.97 3.64 37.70
CA GLU A 72 -4.38 3.25 38.99
C GLU A 72 -2.85 3.48 39.07
N LEU A 73 -2.36 4.53 38.40
CA LEU A 73 -0.94 4.89 38.43
C LEU A 73 -0.60 5.74 39.66
N PRO A 74 0.52 5.50 40.35
CA PRO A 74 1.03 6.44 41.34
C PRO A 74 1.41 7.79 40.73
N ALA A 75 1.46 8.85 41.55
CA ALA A 75 2.10 10.10 41.15
C ALA A 75 3.57 9.85 40.78
N GLY A 76 4.07 10.57 39.78
CA GLY A 76 5.46 10.47 39.35
C GLY A 76 5.64 10.68 37.85
N ASP A 77 6.88 10.48 37.42
CA ASP A 77 7.28 10.63 36.02
C ASP A 77 7.38 9.27 35.34
N TYR A 78 6.97 9.23 34.08
CA TYR A 78 6.85 8.03 33.25
C TYR A 78 7.34 8.29 31.83
N VAL A 79 7.62 7.20 31.12
CA VAL A 79 7.92 7.21 29.68
C VAL A 79 6.96 6.24 28.99
N LEU A 80 6.16 6.77 28.07
CA LEU A 80 5.30 5.97 27.20
C LEU A 80 6.06 5.67 25.90
N SER A 81 6.30 4.39 25.65
CA SER A 81 6.91 3.88 24.42
C SER A 81 5.86 3.17 23.59
N GLN A 82 5.89 3.37 22.28
CA GLN A 82 5.12 2.53 21.36
C GLN A 82 6.00 1.36 20.96
N GLU A 83 5.52 0.14 21.19
CA GLU A 83 6.27 -1.09 20.90
C GLU A 83 5.96 -1.65 19.53
N SER A 84 4.73 -1.42 19.04
CA SER A 84 4.33 -1.85 17.71
C SER A 84 3.16 -1.04 17.18
N SER A 85 3.02 -1.06 15.87
CA SER A 85 1.90 -0.50 15.11
C SER A 85 1.31 -1.61 14.24
N PRO A 86 0.02 -1.56 13.90
CA PRO A 86 -0.58 -2.50 12.98
C PRO A 86 0.15 -2.49 11.63
N TYR A 87 0.09 -3.61 10.90
CA TYR A 87 0.75 -3.71 9.60
C TYR A 87 0.32 -2.58 8.66
N GLY A 88 1.29 -1.91 8.04
CA GLY A 88 1.05 -0.80 7.13
C GLY A 88 0.96 0.57 7.80
N TYR A 89 1.16 0.67 9.12
CA TYR A 89 1.25 1.95 9.82
C TYR A 89 2.66 2.21 10.36
N GLU A 90 3.06 3.47 10.33
CA GLU A 90 4.26 3.95 11.00
C GLU A 90 4.11 3.83 12.54
N MET A 91 5.24 3.92 13.24
CA MET A 91 5.33 3.94 14.70
C MET A 91 5.90 5.30 15.14
N MET A 92 5.63 5.71 16.39
CA MET A 92 6.31 6.87 16.97
C MET A 92 7.82 6.77 16.82
N GLU A 93 8.46 7.86 16.38
CA GLU A 93 9.92 7.93 16.29
C GLU A 93 10.58 8.01 17.67
N LYS A 94 9.88 8.58 18.67
CA LYS A 94 10.41 8.87 19.99
C LYS A 94 9.39 8.54 21.09
N PRO A 95 9.83 7.95 22.22
CA PRO A 95 9.00 7.82 23.41
C PRO A 95 8.53 9.17 23.96
N LEU A 96 7.39 9.19 24.64
CA LEU A 96 6.79 10.37 25.23
C LEU A 96 7.02 10.40 26.76
N ALA A 97 7.55 11.51 27.27
CA ALA A 97 7.65 11.74 28.70
C ALA A 97 6.30 12.22 29.28
N ILE A 98 5.89 11.65 30.41
CA ILE A 98 4.63 11.92 31.08
C ILE A 98 4.91 12.25 32.55
N SER A 99 4.26 13.28 33.10
CA SER A 99 4.35 13.64 34.51
C SER A 99 2.97 13.69 35.15
N LEU A 100 2.76 12.91 36.21
CA LEU A 100 1.50 12.79 36.95
C LEU A 100 1.68 13.37 38.34
N GLN A 101 1.26 14.64 38.53
CA GLN A 101 1.44 15.36 39.79
C GLN A 101 0.17 16.09 40.24
N GLN A 102 -0.56 16.71 39.31
CA GLN A 102 -1.72 17.54 39.63
C GLN A 102 -3.02 16.83 39.24
N ASP A 103 -3.30 16.76 37.93
CA ASP A 103 -4.55 16.20 37.43
C ASP A 103 -4.57 14.69 37.56
N LYS A 104 -5.62 14.15 38.18
CA LYS A 104 -5.84 12.70 38.28
C LYS A 104 -5.99 12.02 36.93
N THR A 105 -6.31 12.76 35.86
CA THR A 105 -6.41 12.23 34.51
C THR A 105 -5.64 13.13 33.56
N LEU A 106 -4.61 12.57 32.92
CA LEU A 106 -3.88 13.21 31.85
C LEU A 106 -4.38 12.67 30.50
N VAL A 107 -4.77 13.58 29.62
CA VAL A 107 -5.07 13.26 28.21
C VAL A 107 -3.84 13.58 27.38
N VAL A 108 -3.26 12.56 26.77
CA VAL A 108 -2.12 12.68 25.87
C VAL A 108 -2.58 13.21 24.51
N ASP A 109 -1.79 14.11 23.95
CA ASP A 109 -2.01 14.59 22.58
C ASP A 109 -2.11 13.44 21.60
N THR A 110 -2.86 13.65 20.52
CA THR A 110 -3.10 12.59 19.54
C THR A 110 -1.77 12.11 18.93
N ILE A 111 -1.49 10.83 19.10
CA ILE A 111 -0.36 10.15 18.48
C ILE A 111 -0.73 9.90 17.01
N ARG A 112 0.19 10.21 16.10
CA ARG A 112 -0.03 10.08 14.65
C ARG A 112 0.77 8.91 14.09
N ASN A 113 0.05 7.90 13.62
CA ASN A 113 0.62 6.75 12.92
C ASN A 113 0.14 6.83 11.47
N ALA A 114 0.94 7.42 10.60
CA ALA A 114 0.61 7.53 9.19
C ALA A 114 0.67 6.16 8.49
N HIS A 115 -0.06 5.99 7.39
CA HIS A 115 0.11 4.83 6.54
C HIS A 115 1.51 4.80 5.92
N MET A 116 2.12 3.63 5.90
CA MET A 116 3.37 3.39 5.20
C MET A 116 3.14 3.46 3.70
N GLU A 117 3.80 4.44 3.07
CA GLU A 117 3.82 4.60 1.61
C GLU A 117 5.24 4.59 1.05
N GLY A 118 5.34 4.32 -0.24
CA GLY A 118 6.57 4.39 -1.03
C GLY A 118 6.28 4.74 -2.49
N SER A 119 7.35 4.80 -3.29
CA SER A 119 7.25 5.12 -4.71
C SER A 119 7.95 4.07 -5.56
N VAL A 120 7.52 3.94 -6.81
CA VAL A 120 8.13 3.05 -7.79
C VAL A 120 8.45 3.80 -9.08
N ARG A 121 9.65 3.58 -9.61
CA ARG A 121 9.99 3.90 -11.00
C ARG A 121 9.72 2.66 -11.84
N ILE A 122 8.76 2.77 -12.73
CA ILE A 122 8.35 1.74 -13.65
C ILE A 122 9.07 1.99 -14.98
N TRP A 123 9.93 1.06 -15.37
CA TRP A 123 10.65 1.07 -16.64
C TRP A 123 9.96 0.13 -17.61
N LEU A 124 9.44 0.66 -18.70
CA LEU A 124 8.75 -0.10 -19.73
C LEU A 124 9.67 -0.34 -20.91
N GLN A 125 9.87 -1.61 -21.26
CA GLN A 125 10.77 -2.05 -22.31
C GLN A 125 10.07 -3.03 -23.26
N ASP A 126 10.57 -3.16 -24.48
CA ASP A 126 10.17 -4.24 -25.39
C ASP A 126 10.95 -5.53 -25.08
N GLU A 127 10.66 -6.59 -25.84
CA GLU A 127 11.33 -7.90 -25.75
C GLU A 127 12.85 -7.85 -25.96
N LYS A 128 13.37 -6.76 -26.54
CA LYS A 128 14.80 -6.54 -26.81
C LYS A 128 15.45 -5.60 -25.78
N GLY A 129 14.71 -5.22 -24.73
CA GLY A 129 15.16 -4.27 -23.71
C GLY A 129 15.14 -2.81 -24.16
N LYS A 130 14.56 -2.49 -25.32
CA LYS A 130 14.44 -1.11 -25.78
C LYS A 130 13.33 -0.40 -25.00
N ALA A 131 13.63 0.79 -24.49
CA ALA A 131 12.66 1.65 -23.82
C ALA A 131 11.43 1.96 -24.70
N ILE A 132 10.24 1.88 -24.09
CA ILE A 132 8.95 2.23 -24.70
C ILE A 132 8.49 3.57 -24.15
N ALA A 133 8.74 4.65 -24.91
CA ALA A 133 8.36 6.01 -24.56
C ALA A 133 6.93 6.37 -24.96
N LYS A 134 6.34 7.38 -24.30
CA LYS A 134 5.00 7.92 -24.55
C LYS A 134 3.88 6.88 -24.47
N MET A 135 4.07 5.84 -23.67
CA MET A 135 3.06 4.81 -23.46
C MET A 135 2.08 5.25 -22.38
N SER A 136 0.80 5.38 -22.74
CA SER A 136 -0.27 5.65 -21.77
C SER A 136 -0.55 4.43 -20.90
N LEU A 137 -0.51 4.60 -19.59
CA LEU A 137 -0.68 3.54 -18.61
C LEU A 137 -1.33 4.03 -17.32
N GLN A 138 -1.89 3.11 -16.55
CA GLN A 138 -2.43 3.36 -15.21
C GLN A 138 -1.99 2.27 -14.22
N VAL A 139 -1.82 2.66 -12.97
CA VAL A 139 -1.59 1.75 -11.85
C VAL A 139 -2.91 1.55 -11.13
N LEU A 140 -3.28 0.28 -10.96
CA LEU A 140 -4.50 -0.15 -10.29
C LEU A 140 -4.12 -0.97 -9.05
N ASP A 141 -4.88 -0.81 -7.97
CA ASP A 141 -4.78 -1.67 -6.80
C ASP A 141 -5.47 -3.03 -7.01
N GLU A 142 -5.48 -3.85 -5.96
CA GLU A 142 -6.10 -5.19 -5.95
C GLU A 142 -7.61 -5.16 -6.21
N GLN A 143 -8.28 -4.05 -5.89
CA GLN A 143 -9.71 -3.82 -6.14
C GLN A 143 -9.97 -3.26 -7.55
N ASN A 144 -8.94 -3.12 -8.39
CA ASN A 144 -8.97 -2.43 -9.68
C ASN A 144 -9.30 -0.93 -9.58
N GLN A 145 -9.17 -0.33 -8.40
CA GLN A 145 -9.28 1.12 -8.26
C GLN A 145 -7.97 1.77 -8.74
N ARG A 146 -8.12 2.86 -9.48
CA ARG A 146 -7.00 3.58 -10.09
C ARG A 146 -6.27 4.42 -9.06
N CYS A 147 -5.00 4.12 -8.83
CA CYS A 147 -4.12 4.89 -7.93
C CYS A 147 -3.52 6.10 -8.66
N CYS A 148 -2.97 5.86 -9.85
CA CYS A 148 -2.38 6.90 -10.69
C CYS A 148 -2.42 6.52 -12.17
N GLN A 149 -2.19 7.49 -13.05
CA GLN A 149 -2.16 7.32 -14.50
C GLN A 149 -1.21 8.35 -15.10
N GLY A 150 -0.61 8.01 -16.24
CA GLY A 150 0.13 8.95 -17.06
C GLY A 150 0.79 8.26 -18.24
N GLU A 151 1.87 8.85 -18.71
CA GLU A 151 2.65 8.36 -19.84
C GLU A 151 4.09 8.09 -19.44
N THR A 152 4.72 7.09 -20.05
CA THR A 152 6.17 6.92 -19.94
C THR A 152 6.92 8.08 -20.59
N ASN A 153 8.03 8.50 -19.98
CA ASN A 153 8.90 9.55 -20.52
C ASN A 153 9.71 9.05 -21.74
N GLN A 154 10.64 9.88 -22.25
CA GLN A 154 11.49 9.52 -23.40
C GLN A 154 12.40 8.30 -23.16
N GLU A 155 12.69 7.99 -21.89
CA GLU A 155 13.50 6.85 -21.47
C GLU A 155 12.64 5.62 -21.13
N GLY A 156 11.32 5.69 -21.35
CA GLY A 156 10.39 4.62 -21.01
C GLY A 156 10.07 4.50 -19.52
N MET A 157 10.37 5.52 -18.71
CA MET A 157 10.12 5.55 -17.27
C MET A 157 8.81 6.25 -16.91
N PHE A 158 8.05 5.67 -16.00
CA PHE A 158 6.90 6.29 -15.33
C PHE A 158 7.08 6.22 -13.81
N MET A 159 6.82 7.33 -13.11
CA MET A 159 6.89 7.38 -11.65
C MET A 159 5.49 7.22 -11.06
N ALA A 160 5.31 6.24 -10.18
CA ALA A 160 4.12 6.13 -9.33
C ALA A 160 4.53 6.43 -7.88
N GLU A 161 3.94 7.47 -7.31
CA GLU A 161 4.29 7.98 -5.98
C GLU A 161 3.17 7.71 -4.98
N HIS A 162 3.52 7.72 -3.68
CA HIS A 162 2.57 7.62 -2.58
C HIS A 162 1.68 6.36 -2.65
N LEU A 163 2.29 5.23 -3.03
CA LEU A 163 1.61 3.93 -3.02
C LEU A 163 1.73 3.31 -1.63
N PHE A 164 0.60 2.98 -1.03
CA PHE A 164 0.54 2.23 0.20
C PHE A 164 1.03 0.79 0.03
N LEU A 165 1.20 0.07 1.13
CA LEU A 165 1.51 -1.36 1.07
C LEU A 165 0.35 -2.12 0.43
N GLY A 166 0.65 -3.05 -0.46
CA GLY A 166 -0.37 -3.80 -1.18
C GLY A 166 0.08 -4.32 -2.54
N ASN A 167 -0.85 -5.00 -3.21
CA ASN A 167 -0.65 -5.54 -4.54
C ASN A 167 -1.20 -4.57 -5.59
N TYR A 168 -0.44 -4.41 -6.66
CA TYR A 168 -0.75 -3.51 -7.76
C TYR A 168 -0.60 -4.20 -9.09
N ARG A 169 -1.33 -3.70 -10.09
CA ARG A 169 -1.12 -4.03 -11.49
C ARG A 169 -1.01 -2.77 -12.33
N LEU A 170 -0.15 -2.83 -13.33
CA LEU A 170 -0.10 -1.89 -14.42
C LEU A 170 -1.14 -2.30 -15.46
N ALA A 171 -1.89 -1.34 -16.00
CA ALA A 171 -2.73 -1.54 -17.17
C ALA A 171 -2.29 -0.56 -18.26
N VAL A 172 -1.99 -1.10 -19.44
CA VAL A 172 -1.59 -0.31 -20.60
C VAL A 172 -2.85 0.15 -21.35
N LEU A 173 -2.94 1.44 -21.63
CA LEU A 173 -4.14 2.03 -22.26
C LEU A 173 -4.01 2.11 -23.79
N ASP A 174 -2.79 2.26 -24.31
CA ASP A 174 -2.52 2.19 -25.75
C ASP A 174 -2.08 0.79 -26.15
N GLU A 175 -3.07 -0.11 -26.25
CA GLU A 175 -2.84 -1.49 -26.66
C GLU A 175 -2.65 -1.66 -28.17
N HIS A 176 -2.66 -0.60 -28.99
CA HIS A 176 -2.62 -0.79 -30.44
C HIS A 176 -1.30 -1.38 -30.94
N LEU A 177 -0.20 -1.09 -30.23
CA LEU A 177 1.15 -1.48 -30.63
C LEU A 177 1.73 -2.63 -29.80
N TYR A 178 1.25 -2.84 -28.58
CA TYR A 178 1.79 -3.80 -27.65
C TYR A 178 0.68 -4.61 -26.96
N LYS A 179 0.98 -5.85 -26.60
CA LYS A 179 0.13 -6.71 -25.77
C LYS A 179 0.86 -7.00 -24.44
N GLU A 180 0.07 -7.15 -23.39
CA GLU A 180 0.57 -7.61 -22.08
C GLU A 180 1.16 -9.03 -22.21
N ASN A 181 2.16 -9.33 -21.39
CA ASN A 181 2.71 -10.67 -21.26
C ASN A 181 1.79 -11.57 -20.42
N GLU A 182 1.88 -12.90 -20.58
CA GLU A 182 1.03 -13.86 -19.84
C GLU A 182 1.28 -13.86 -18.32
N GLU A 183 2.44 -13.37 -17.87
CA GLU A 183 2.78 -13.27 -16.44
C GLU A 183 2.06 -12.11 -15.72
N GLY A 184 1.43 -11.20 -16.47
CA GLY A 184 0.73 -10.04 -15.94
C GLY A 184 1.68 -8.97 -15.39
N LEU A 185 1.32 -7.70 -15.60
CA LEU A 185 2.14 -6.56 -15.18
C LEU A 185 1.89 -6.21 -13.70
N ARG A 186 2.31 -7.08 -12.78
CA ARG A 186 2.01 -6.96 -11.34
C ARG A 186 3.25 -6.61 -10.52
N PHE A 187 3.04 -5.88 -9.42
CA PHE A 187 4.06 -5.61 -8.41
C PHE A 187 3.45 -5.44 -7.02
N THR A 188 4.27 -5.52 -5.98
CA THR A 188 3.83 -5.41 -4.58
C THR A 188 4.66 -4.37 -3.85
N MET A 189 3.98 -3.51 -3.09
CA MET A 189 4.58 -2.59 -2.13
C MET A 189 4.61 -3.25 -0.75
N THR A 190 5.80 -3.32 -0.16
CA THR A 190 6.05 -3.90 1.16
C THR A 190 6.68 -2.87 2.09
N SER A 191 6.85 -3.20 3.38
CA SER A 191 7.52 -2.31 4.33
C SER A 191 8.93 -1.89 3.91
N LYS A 192 9.62 -2.66 3.06
CA LYS A 192 10.93 -2.28 2.48
C LYS A 192 10.85 -1.09 1.54
N ASN A 193 9.67 -0.84 0.98
CA ASN A 193 9.43 0.27 0.07
C ASN A 193 9.12 1.58 0.82
N HIS A 194 8.89 1.51 2.14
CA HIS A 194 8.47 2.68 2.91
C HIS A 194 9.50 3.81 2.82
N LYS A 195 9.07 5.00 2.37
CA LYS A 195 9.94 6.17 2.12
C LYS A 195 11.13 5.86 1.19
N GLN A 196 10.99 4.84 0.34
CA GLN A 196 11.99 4.42 -0.65
C GLN A 196 11.42 4.48 -2.06
N ILE A 197 12.32 4.53 -3.05
CA ILE A 197 11.97 4.43 -4.48
C ILE A 197 12.51 3.12 -5.03
N GLN A 198 11.62 2.20 -5.40
CA GLN A 198 12.01 0.93 -6.04
C GLN A 198 12.00 1.08 -7.58
N ASN A 199 13.01 0.53 -8.26
CA ASN A 199 12.98 0.37 -9.71
C ASN A 199 12.33 -0.98 -10.07
N ILE A 200 11.35 -0.94 -10.97
CA ILE A 200 10.64 -2.11 -11.48
C ILE A 200 10.70 -2.07 -13.00
N TYR A 201 10.92 -3.23 -13.63
CA TYR A 201 11.04 -3.35 -15.07
C TYR A 201 9.93 -4.24 -15.59
N PHE A 202 9.21 -3.77 -16.60
CA PHE A 202 8.20 -4.54 -17.30
C PHE A 202 8.53 -4.63 -18.78
N HIS A 203 8.30 -5.81 -19.34
CA HIS A 203 8.50 -6.09 -20.76
C HIS A 203 7.17 -6.28 -21.46
N LEU A 204 6.95 -5.56 -22.56
CA LEU A 204 5.78 -5.73 -23.42
C LEU A 204 6.15 -6.39 -24.74
N GLN A 205 5.22 -7.20 -25.26
CA GLN A 205 5.37 -7.82 -26.57
C GLN A 205 4.73 -6.92 -27.62
N LYS A 206 5.46 -6.62 -28.70
CA LYS A 206 4.89 -5.88 -29.82
C LYS A 206 3.81 -6.73 -30.48
N LYS A 207 2.62 -6.17 -30.72
CA LYS A 207 1.62 -6.84 -31.55
C LYS A 207 2.24 -6.99 -32.94
N SER A 208 2.42 -8.23 -33.39
CA SER A 208 2.91 -8.48 -34.75
C SER A 208 1.94 -7.79 -35.69
N GLY A 209 2.41 -6.75 -36.39
CA GLY A 209 1.61 -6.15 -37.42
C GLY A 209 1.39 -7.22 -38.48
N ASN A 210 0.14 -7.49 -38.84
CA ASN A 210 -0.14 -7.87 -40.22
C ASN A 210 0.21 -6.66 -41.09
N VAL A 211 1.50 -6.37 -41.22
CA VAL A 211 1.99 -5.68 -42.40
C VAL A 211 1.92 -6.76 -43.46
N SER A 212 0.74 -6.89 -44.06
CA SER A 212 0.63 -7.29 -45.45
C SER A 212 1.53 -6.30 -46.19
N SER A 213 2.80 -6.66 -46.36
CA SER A 213 3.68 -6.04 -47.32
C SER A 213 2.90 -6.00 -48.63
N SER A 214 2.48 -4.81 -49.04
CA SER A 214 1.89 -4.57 -50.35
C SER A 214 2.86 -4.89 -51.50
N HIS A 215 4.06 -5.39 -51.20
CA HIS A 215 4.96 -6.03 -52.15
C HIS A 215 4.58 -7.49 -52.46
N ASP A 216 3.87 -8.19 -51.57
CA ASP A 216 3.36 -9.55 -51.84
C ASP A 216 2.00 -9.56 -52.54
N ALA A 217 1.29 -8.42 -52.56
CA ALA A 217 0.09 -8.23 -53.37
C ALA A 217 0.41 -8.04 -54.88
N LEU A 218 1.66 -7.72 -55.25
CA LEU A 218 2.07 -7.59 -56.64
C LEU A 218 2.43 -8.95 -57.29
N TYR A 219 2.86 -9.96 -56.51
CA TYR A 219 3.15 -11.28 -57.07
C TYR A 219 1.91 -12.11 -57.40
N LEU A 220 0.75 -11.81 -56.77
CA LEU A 220 -0.52 -12.42 -57.14
C LEU A 220 -1.21 -11.77 -58.36
N PHE A 221 -0.83 -10.54 -58.75
CA PHE A 221 -1.30 -9.92 -60.00
C PHE A 221 -0.40 -10.22 -61.21
N PHE A 222 0.92 -10.38 -61.03
CA PHE A 222 1.82 -10.76 -62.14
C PHE A 222 1.86 -12.27 -62.41
N GLY A 223 1.44 -13.13 -61.47
CA GLY A 223 1.30 -14.57 -61.69
C GLY A 223 0.10 -14.98 -62.56
N LEU A 224 -0.93 -14.14 -62.66
CA LEU A 224 -2.13 -14.41 -63.49
C LEU A 224 -2.01 -13.87 -64.93
N CYS A 225 -1.00 -13.05 -65.27
CA CYS A 225 -0.83 -12.54 -66.62
C CYS A 225 -0.03 -13.49 -67.54
N LEU A 226 0.74 -14.44 -66.99
CA LEU A 226 1.50 -15.41 -67.79
C LEU A 226 0.74 -16.69 -68.14
N ILE A 227 -0.46 -16.92 -67.58
CA ILE A 227 -1.30 -18.09 -67.91
C ILE A 227 -2.29 -17.78 -69.07
N ALA A 228 -2.53 -16.49 -69.37
CA ALA A 228 -3.42 -16.09 -70.47
C ALA A 228 -2.73 -15.99 -71.84
N CYS A 229 -1.41 -15.75 -71.92
CA CYS A 229 -0.70 -15.69 -73.21
C CYS A 229 -0.25 -17.08 -73.73
N GLY A 230 -0.01 -18.06 -72.86
CA GLY A 230 0.39 -19.41 -73.29
C GLY A 230 -0.74 -20.23 -73.91
N SER A 231 -1.99 -19.96 -73.54
CA SER A 231 -3.18 -20.68 -74.01
C SER A 231 -3.71 -20.18 -75.37
N ILE A 232 -3.39 -18.94 -75.77
CA ILE A 232 -3.78 -18.41 -77.09
C ILE A 232 -2.86 -18.95 -78.21
N TRP A 233 -1.56 -19.13 -77.94
CA TRP A 233 -0.61 -19.65 -78.94
C TRP A 233 -0.82 -21.15 -79.22
N TRP A 234 -1.20 -21.94 -78.21
CA TRP A 234 -1.54 -23.35 -78.37
C TRP A 234 -2.88 -23.55 -79.10
N TYR A 235 -3.89 -22.71 -78.83
CA TYR A 235 -5.19 -22.79 -79.49
C TYR A 235 -5.13 -22.39 -80.99
N LEU A 236 -4.37 -21.34 -81.33
CA LEU A 236 -4.19 -20.92 -82.73
C LEU A 236 -3.36 -21.92 -83.55
N HIS A 237 -2.37 -22.58 -82.95
CA HIS A 237 -1.57 -23.60 -83.65
C HIS A 237 -2.34 -24.93 -83.82
N TYR A 238 -3.14 -25.33 -82.81
CA TYR A 238 -3.89 -26.59 -82.86
C TYR A 238 -5.15 -26.52 -83.75
N HIS A 239 -5.87 -25.41 -83.77
CA HIS A 239 -7.07 -25.25 -84.59
C HIS A 239 -6.82 -24.60 -85.97
N GLY A 240 -5.75 -23.82 -86.15
CA GLY A 240 -5.39 -23.27 -87.47
C GLY A 240 -4.97 -24.34 -88.49
N PHE A 241 -4.44 -25.48 -88.03
CA PHE A 241 -3.93 -26.54 -88.92
C PHE A 241 -5.01 -27.56 -89.35
N GLN A 242 -6.18 -27.57 -88.71
CA GLN A 242 -7.30 -28.46 -89.09
C GLN A 242 -8.22 -27.86 -90.16
N GLN A 243 -8.19 -26.54 -90.36
CA GLN A 243 -9.00 -25.89 -91.41
C GLN A 243 -8.35 -26.00 -92.80
N LEU A 244 -7.02 -26.11 -92.90
CA LEU A 244 -6.31 -26.21 -94.18
C LEU A 244 -6.25 -27.62 -94.79
N ARG A 245 -6.74 -28.66 -94.09
CA ARG A 245 -6.75 -30.05 -94.61
C ARG A 245 -8.08 -30.48 -95.25
N LYS A 246 -9.10 -29.62 -95.26
CA LYS A 246 -10.39 -29.89 -95.91
C LYS A 246 -10.61 -29.17 -97.24
N ASP A 247 -9.72 -28.24 -97.61
CA ASP A 247 -9.81 -27.52 -98.89
C ASP A 247 -8.87 -28.11 -99.97
N PHE A 248 -8.28 -29.30 -99.74
CA PHE A 248 -7.37 -29.98 -100.67
C PHE A 248 -7.60 -31.51 -100.79
N MET A 249 -8.86 -31.94 -100.73
CA MET A 249 -9.31 -33.23 -101.31
C MET A 249 -10.66 -33.05 -102.00
#